data_AF-A0AAN0K4N1-F1
#
_entry.id   AF-A0AAN0K4N1-F1
#
_cell.length_a   1.000
_cell.length_b   1.000
_cell.length_c   1.000
_cell.angle_alpha   90.00
_cell.angle_beta   90.00
_cell.angle_gamma   90.00
#
_symmetry.space_group_name_H-M   'P 1'
#
loop_
_entity.id
_entity.type
_entity.pdbx_description
1 polymer ?
#
loop_
_entity_poly.entity_id
_entity_poly.type
_entity_poly.pdbx_seq_one_letter_code
_entity_poly.pdbx_strand_id
1 'polypeptide(L)'
;SLSSTFSSNAKLSGHILDLLLDHFTKHYYEDDEDLLPPLKLSSCMARNESSDTYIKREPLSDLLNCLQLCTKQSIEWEEKGVEQVSHLERLKKILRSISRRLSTCDLDDFELDKSGDYLMTTSVGSKNHLTAALLLEIYEVALDYTFSIEGISDASCNLLLDLFVKHQSVLDVLTEKGGSAGKKNLMRRRLLSSSTTLLFLKSLF
;
A
#
# COMPACT_ATOMS: atom_id res chain seq x y z
N SER A 1 12.64 -8.13 -11.35
CA SER A 1 12.15 -7.77 -10.00
C SER A 1 11.97 -9.04 -9.18
N LEU A 2 11.80 -8.94 -7.86
CA LEU A 2 11.53 -10.13 -7.03
C LEU A 2 10.22 -10.83 -7.46
N SER A 3 9.22 -10.06 -7.89
CA SER A 3 7.98 -10.57 -8.52
C SER A 3 8.22 -11.33 -9.83
N SER A 4 9.13 -10.88 -10.71
CA SER A 4 9.42 -11.63 -11.94
C SER A 4 10.11 -12.98 -11.67
N THR A 5 10.97 -13.03 -10.64
CA THR A 5 11.59 -14.27 -10.16
C THR A 5 10.55 -15.21 -9.58
N PHE A 6 9.60 -14.69 -8.80
CA PHE A 6 8.46 -15.44 -8.28
C PHE A 6 7.66 -16.09 -9.42
N SER A 7 7.23 -15.31 -10.42
CA SER A 7 6.44 -15.81 -11.56
C SER A 7 7.16 -16.84 -12.42
N SER A 8 8.49 -16.76 -12.51
CA SER A 8 9.28 -17.61 -13.40
C SER A 8 9.80 -18.90 -12.74
N ASN A 9 9.64 -19.06 -11.42
CA ASN A 9 10.19 -20.20 -10.69
C ASN A 9 9.29 -20.66 -9.54
N ALA A 10 8.35 -21.55 -9.86
CA ALA A 10 7.43 -22.15 -8.89
C ALA A 10 8.11 -22.93 -7.75
N LYS A 11 9.38 -23.36 -7.89
CA LYS A 11 10.11 -24.04 -6.81
C LYS A 11 10.60 -23.07 -5.74
N LEU A 12 10.93 -21.85 -6.12
CA LEU A 12 11.41 -20.80 -5.21
C LEU A 12 10.28 -19.91 -4.69
N SER A 13 9.12 -19.92 -5.35
CA SER A 13 8.01 -19.02 -5.04
C SER A 13 7.50 -19.17 -3.60
N GLY A 14 7.38 -20.39 -3.08
CA GLY A 14 6.98 -20.63 -1.69
C GLY A 14 7.91 -19.93 -0.69
N HIS A 15 9.21 -20.20 -0.78
CA HIS A 15 10.23 -19.59 0.09
C HIS A 15 10.31 -18.07 -0.07
N ILE A 16 10.13 -17.55 -1.29
CA ILE A 16 10.07 -16.11 -1.53
C ILE A 16 8.85 -15.51 -0.83
N LEU A 17 7.68 -16.15 -0.92
CA LEU A 17 6.47 -15.70 -0.26
C LEU A 17 6.64 -15.68 1.26
N ASP A 18 7.20 -16.74 1.82
CA ASP A 18 7.43 -16.87 3.27
C ASP A 18 8.31 -15.75 3.79
N LEU A 19 9.43 -15.51 3.10
CA LEU A 19 10.36 -14.44 3.47
C LEU A 19 9.70 -13.06 3.43
N LEU A 20 8.93 -12.78 2.37
CA LEU A 20 8.21 -11.49 2.24
C LEU A 20 7.12 -11.35 3.29
N LEU A 21 6.36 -12.42 3.54
CA LEU A 21 5.23 -12.42 4.46
C LEU A 21 5.70 -12.33 5.90
N ASP A 22 6.77 -13.02 6.28
CA ASP A 22 7.35 -12.94 7.61
C ASP A 22 7.95 -11.55 7.86
N HIS A 23 8.68 -10.99 6.88
CA HIS A 23 9.19 -9.62 6.96
C HIS A 23 8.04 -8.62 7.14
N PHE A 24 6.98 -8.75 6.32
CA PHE A 24 5.82 -7.87 6.37
C PHE A 24 5.07 -7.97 7.71
N THR A 25 4.71 -9.18 8.13
CA THR A 25 3.89 -9.41 9.31
C THR A 25 4.62 -9.06 10.60
N LYS A 26 5.93 -9.31 10.67
CA LYS A 26 6.73 -9.02 11.86
C LYS A 26 6.96 -7.53 12.08
N HIS A 27 7.10 -6.74 11.01
CA HIS A 27 7.58 -5.36 11.12
C HIS A 27 6.54 -4.29 10.81
N TYR A 28 5.53 -4.61 9.98
CA TYR A 28 4.65 -3.58 9.41
C TYR A 28 3.17 -3.84 9.58
N TYR A 29 2.72 -5.07 9.81
CA TYR A 29 1.30 -5.39 10.00
C TYR A 29 0.85 -5.27 11.46
N GLU A 30 -0.38 -4.82 11.67
CA GLU A 30 -1.09 -4.92 12.95
C GLU A 30 -2.09 -6.08 12.86
N ASP A 31 -1.83 -7.16 13.61
CA ASP A 31 -2.58 -8.41 13.52
C ASP A 31 -3.87 -8.39 14.32
N ASP A 32 -3.97 -7.53 15.33
CA ASP A 32 -5.22 -7.24 16.02
C ASP A 32 -6.19 -6.53 15.05
N GLU A 33 -7.29 -7.21 14.71
CA GLU A 33 -8.30 -6.71 13.76
C GLU A 33 -9.11 -5.53 14.33
N ASP A 34 -9.09 -5.31 15.65
CA ASP A 34 -9.83 -4.23 16.32
C ASP A 34 -9.02 -2.93 16.45
N LEU A 35 -7.71 -2.96 16.15
CA LEU A 35 -6.86 -1.78 16.20
C LEU A 35 -6.88 -0.99 14.89
N LEU A 36 -6.57 0.30 14.94
CA LEU A 36 -6.22 1.11 13.78
C LEU A 36 -4.92 1.87 14.08
N PRO A 37 -4.05 2.13 13.08
CA PRO A 37 -4.16 1.71 11.68
C PRO A 37 -3.67 0.26 11.45
N PRO A 38 -4.01 -0.39 10.32
CA PRO A 38 -3.56 -1.75 10.01
C PRO A 38 -2.06 -1.88 9.71
N LEU A 39 -1.36 -0.75 9.57
CA LEU A 39 0.04 -0.69 9.15
C LEU A 39 0.87 0.25 10.02
N LYS A 40 2.04 -0.22 10.45
CA LYS A 40 3.01 0.49 11.30
C LYS A 40 3.93 1.39 10.47
N LEU A 41 3.40 2.52 9.98
CA LEU A 41 4.14 3.42 9.08
C LEU A 41 5.38 4.05 9.70
N SER A 42 5.38 4.26 11.02
CA SER A 42 6.53 4.82 11.77
C SER A 42 7.81 3.99 11.59
N SER A 43 7.68 2.66 11.45
CA SER A 43 8.79 1.73 11.18
C SER A 43 9.43 1.94 9.81
N CYS A 44 8.70 2.53 8.85
CA CYS A 44 9.16 2.74 7.48
C CYS A 44 10.06 3.97 7.31
N MET A 45 10.29 4.74 8.38
CA MET A 45 11.02 6.00 8.35
C MET A 45 12.19 6.00 9.34
N ALA A 46 13.17 6.88 9.10
CA ALA A 46 14.22 7.22 10.04
C ALA A 46 14.47 8.73 10.04
N ARG A 47 14.91 9.26 11.18
CA ARG A 47 15.42 10.62 11.29
C ARG A 47 16.84 10.67 10.71
N ASN A 48 17.10 11.63 9.83
CA ASN A 48 18.43 11.93 9.33
C ASN A 48 19.15 12.82 10.33
N GLU A 49 20.24 12.31 10.91
CA GLU A 49 21.01 13.00 11.95
C GLU A 49 21.65 14.32 11.46
N SER A 50 21.90 14.46 10.15
CA SER A 50 22.58 15.63 9.59
C SER A 50 21.67 16.82 9.28
N SER A 51 20.42 16.57 8.89
CA SER A 51 19.47 17.60 8.43
C SER A 51 18.27 17.77 9.34
N ASP A 52 18.16 16.96 10.38
CA ASP A 52 17.02 16.88 11.29
C ASP A 52 15.67 16.53 10.61
N THR A 53 15.70 16.08 9.36
CA THR A 53 14.53 15.69 8.57
C THR A 53 14.37 14.18 8.52
N TYR A 54 13.19 13.70 8.14
CA TYR A 54 12.95 12.26 7.99
C TYR A 54 13.32 11.77 6.58
N ILE A 55 13.70 10.50 6.49
CA ILE A 55 13.96 9.76 5.26
C ILE A 55 13.19 8.44 5.25
N LYS A 56 12.81 7.97 4.06
CA LYS A 56 12.16 6.68 3.84
C LYS A 56 13.21 5.56 3.98
N ARG A 57 12.97 4.58 4.86
CA ARG A 57 13.79 3.37 5.03
C ARG A 57 13.21 2.19 4.28
N GLU A 58 11.92 1.94 4.47
CA GLU A 58 11.23 0.83 3.82
C GLU A 58 10.26 1.36 2.75
N PRO A 59 10.33 0.87 1.51
CA PRO A 59 9.27 1.08 0.53
C PRO A 59 8.10 0.13 0.78
N LEU A 60 7.34 0.38 1.84
CA LEU A 60 6.24 -0.51 2.27
C LEU A 60 5.16 -0.70 1.18
N SER A 61 4.90 0.34 0.40
CA SER A 61 4.01 0.28 -0.78
C SER A 61 4.50 -0.72 -1.83
N ASP A 62 5.80 -0.72 -2.14
CA ASP A 62 6.41 -1.68 -3.08
C ASP A 62 6.39 -3.10 -2.52
N LEU A 63 6.61 -3.28 -1.22
CA LEU A 63 6.49 -4.57 -0.54
C LEU A 63 5.07 -5.12 -0.63
N LEU A 64 4.08 -4.28 -0.32
CA LEU A 64 2.66 -4.64 -0.40
C LEU A 64 2.24 -4.97 -1.84
N ASN A 65 2.69 -4.19 -2.81
CA ASN A 65 2.48 -4.46 -4.23
C ASN A 65 3.15 -5.78 -4.65
N CYS A 66 4.36 -6.09 -4.17
CA CYS A 66 5.00 -7.38 -4.43
C CYS A 66 4.17 -8.55 -3.88
N LEU A 67 3.65 -8.44 -2.65
CA LEU A 67 2.76 -9.44 -2.05
C LEU A 67 1.47 -9.61 -2.87
N GLN A 68 0.90 -8.52 -3.34
CA GLN A 68 -0.27 -8.54 -4.22
C GLN A 68 0.02 -9.24 -5.56
N LEU A 69 1.16 -8.95 -6.20
CA LEU A 69 1.57 -9.62 -7.43
C LEU A 69 1.80 -11.13 -7.22
N CYS A 70 2.40 -11.51 -6.10
CA CYS A 70 2.54 -12.92 -5.72
C CYS A 70 1.15 -13.57 -5.57
N THR A 71 0.20 -12.87 -4.95
CA THR A 71 -1.20 -13.35 -4.81
C THR A 71 -1.84 -13.58 -6.18
N LYS A 72 -1.75 -12.61 -7.12
CA LYS A 72 -2.29 -12.75 -8.48
C LYS A 72 -1.68 -13.98 -9.16
N GLN A 73 -0.35 -14.12 -9.09
CA GLN A 73 0.35 -15.24 -9.72
C GLN A 73 -0.02 -16.60 -9.11
N SER A 74 -0.19 -16.67 -7.79
CA SER A 74 -0.60 -17.89 -7.09
C SER A 74 -2.02 -18.31 -7.47
N ILE A 75 -2.94 -17.37 -7.66
CA ILE A 75 -4.30 -17.65 -8.18
C ILE A 75 -4.20 -18.25 -9.60
N GLU A 76 -3.40 -17.65 -10.49
CA GLU A 76 -3.21 -18.19 -11.84
C GLU A 76 -2.59 -19.60 -11.85
N TRP A 77 -1.74 -19.92 -10.86
CA TRP A 77 -1.15 -21.24 -10.70
C TRP A 77 -2.17 -22.27 -10.22
N GLU A 78 -3.02 -21.89 -9.27
CA GLU A 78 -4.14 -22.71 -8.81
C GLU A 78 -5.09 -23.07 -9.95
N GLU A 79 -5.47 -22.10 -10.77
CA GLU A 79 -6.31 -22.30 -11.96
C GLU A 79 -5.67 -23.26 -12.98
N LYS A 80 -4.33 -23.30 -13.03
CA LYS A 80 -3.56 -24.21 -13.90
C LYS A 80 -3.23 -25.55 -13.24
N GLY A 81 -3.70 -25.80 -12.02
CA GLY A 81 -3.45 -27.04 -11.28
C GLY A 81 -2.01 -27.21 -10.80
N VAL A 82 -1.24 -26.12 -10.68
CA VAL A 82 0.10 -26.14 -10.09
C VAL A 82 -0.05 -26.21 -8.57
N GLU A 83 0.62 -27.18 -7.94
CA GLU A 83 0.56 -27.38 -6.49
C GLU A 83 0.91 -26.08 -5.75
N GLN A 84 -0.02 -25.66 -4.91
CA GLN A 84 -0.12 -24.32 -4.35
C GLN A 84 0.94 -24.01 -3.30
N VAL A 85 1.16 -22.71 -3.10
CA VAL A 85 1.89 -22.18 -1.95
C VAL A 85 0.93 -22.19 -0.74
N SER A 86 1.32 -22.83 0.36
CA SER A 86 0.53 -23.00 1.60
C SER A 86 0.01 -21.70 2.26
N HIS A 87 0.44 -20.55 1.77
CA HIS A 87 0.20 -19.25 2.38
C HIS A 87 -0.73 -18.33 1.59
N LEU A 88 -1.28 -18.76 0.44
CA LEU A 88 -2.17 -17.93 -0.37
C LEU A 88 -3.38 -17.41 0.41
N GLU A 89 -4.10 -18.29 1.10
CA GLU A 89 -5.30 -17.89 1.86
C GLU A 89 -4.96 -16.96 3.04
N ARG A 90 -3.82 -17.21 3.72
CA ARG A 90 -3.31 -16.29 4.76
C ARG A 90 -3.03 -14.91 4.18
N LEU A 91 -2.39 -14.86 3.00
CA LEU A 91 -2.07 -13.60 2.34
C LEU A 91 -3.33 -12.86 1.87
N LYS A 92 -4.30 -13.56 1.26
CA LYS A 92 -5.60 -12.99 0.90
C LYS A 92 -6.32 -12.41 2.11
N LYS A 93 -6.32 -13.12 3.26
CA LYS A 93 -6.91 -12.61 4.51
C LYS A 93 -6.25 -11.30 4.96
N ILE A 94 -4.91 -11.24 4.94
CA ILE A 94 -4.15 -10.05 5.35
C ILE A 94 -4.44 -8.87 4.41
N LEU A 95 -4.37 -9.06 3.09
CA LEU A 95 -4.64 -7.99 2.11
C LEU A 95 -6.08 -7.46 2.19
N ARG A 96 -7.05 -8.34 2.43
CA ARG A 96 -8.45 -7.97 2.68
C ARG A 96 -8.60 -7.18 3.98
N SER A 97 -7.97 -7.63 5.07
CA SER A 97 -7.96 -6.93 6.36
C SER A 97 -7.42 -5.50 6.21
N ILE A 98 -6.27 -5.35 5.54
CA ILE A 98 -5.66 -4.05 5.28
C ILE A 98 -6.62 -3.14 4.51
N SER A 99 -7.21 -3.63 3.41
CA SER A 99 -8.11 -2.83 2.58
C SER A 99 -9.35 -2.37 3.35
N ARG A 100 -9.97 -3.27 4.12
CA ARG A 100 -11.15 -2.95 4.95
C ARG A 100 -10.84 -1.97 6.09
N ARG A 101 -9.71 -2.14 6.79
CA ARG A 101 -9.35 -1.24 7.89
C ARG A 101 -8.91 0.13 7.37
N LEU A 102 -8.16 0.17 6.25
CA LEU A 102 -7.79 1.42 5.59
C LEU A 102 -9.01 2.23 5.15
N SER A 103 -10.09 1.60 4.67
CA SER A 103 -11.29 2.34 4.27
C SER A 103 -12.00 3.04 5.44
N THR A 104 -11.74 2.58 6.66
CA THR A 104 -12.26 3.18 7.89
C THR A 104 -11.32 4.19 8.54
N CYS A 105 -10.01 4.11 8.29
CA CYS A 105 -9.02 5.00 8.91
C CYS A 105 -9.23 6.47 8.52
N ASP A 106 -9.01 7.36 9.47
CA ASP A 106 -8.83 8.79 9.25
C ASP A 106 -7.35 9.20 9.32
N LEU A 107 -7.05 10.46 9.00
CA LEU A 107 -5.67 10.97 9.07
C LEU A 107 -5.09 10.86 10.49
N ASP A 108 -5.93 11.09 11.50
CA ASP A 108 -5.53 11.07 12.92
C ASP A 108 -5.02 9.69 13.36
N ASP A 109 -5.55 8.59 12.79
CA ASP A 109 -5.05 7.23 13.05
C ASP A 109 -3.57 7.07 12.64
N PHE A 110 -3.09 7.90 11.72
CA PHE A 110 -1.70 7.92 11.26
C PHE A 110 -0.87 9.05 11.86
N GLU A 111 -1.36 9.69 12.94
CA GLU A 111 -0.75 10.89 13.54
C GLU A 111 -0.64 12.07 12.56
N LEU A 112 -1.56 12.16 11.59
CA LEU A 112 -1.62 13.24 10.59
C LEU A 112 -2.77 14.18 10.88
N ASP A 113 -2.55 15.49 10.69
CA ASP A 113 -3.56 16.53 10.91
C ASP A 113 -3.71 17.36 9.63
N LYS A 114 -4.95 17.60 9.18
CA LYS A 114 -5.27 18.46 8.02
C LYS A 114 -4.66 19.86 8.12
N SER A 115 -4.49 20.37 9.34
CA SER A 115 -3.93 21.69 9.63
C SER A 115 -2.43 21.68 9.95
N GLY A 116 -1.81 20.50 9.99
CA GLY A 116 -0.41 20.30 10.36
C GLY A 116 0.60 20.85 9.36
N ASP A 117 1.87 20.83 9.78
CA ASP A 117 3.01 21.13 8.90
C ASP A 117 3.34 19.91 8.04
N TYR A 118 3.57 20.14 6.74
CA TYR A 118 3.99 19.15 5.73
C TYR A 118 5.18 19.64 4.90
N LEU A 119 5.85 20.71 5.35
CA LEU A 119 7.04 21.23 4.69
C LEU A 119 8.22 20.31 4.96
N MET A 120 8.85 19.82 3.88
CA MET A 120 10.02 18.93 3.96
C MET A 120 11.25 19.57 4.61
N THR A 121 11.22 20.87 4.91
CA THR A 121 12.32 21.62 5.53
C THR A 121 12.29 21.58 7.06
N THR A 122 11.20 21.13 7.68
CA THR A 122 11.09 21.01 9.14
C THR A 122 11.11 19.54 9.54
N SER A 123 11.50 19.24 10.78
CA SER A 123 11.53 17.87 11.29
C SER A 123 10.12 17.24 11.27
N VAL A 124 9.14 17.94 11.86
CA VAL A 124 7.73 17.51 11.90
C VAL A 124 7.13 17.46 10.49
N GLY A 125 7.32 18.51 9.68
CA GLY A 125 6.77 18.58 8.34
C GLY A 125 7.33 17.51 7.41
N SER A 126 8.62 17.18 7.51
CA SER A 126 9.19 16.07 6.74
C SER A 126 8.68 14.69 7.18
N LYS A 127 8.48 14.45 8.50
CA LYS A 127 7.83 13.21 8.99
C LYS A 127 6.41 13.08 8.43
N ASN A 128 5.61 14.14 8.57
CA ASN A 128 4.22 14.16 8.13
C ASN A 128 4.11 13.98 6.61
N HIS A 129 4.95 14.68 5.85
CA HIS A 129 5.00 14.56 4.39
C HIS A 129 5.36 13.16 3.93
N LEU A 130 6.38 12.53 4.51
CA LEU A 130 6.75 11.16 4.16
C LEU A 130 5.68 10.14 4.56
N THR A 131 5.07 10.32 5.73
CA THR A 131 3.97 9.45 6.20
C THR A 131 2.78 9.55 5.25
N ALA A 132 2.33 10.76 4.92
CA ALA A 132 1.24 10.99 3.99
C ALA A 132 1.56 10.50 2.57
N ALA A 133 2.78 10.75 2.07
CA ALA A 133 3.19 10.26 0.75
C ALA A 133 3.18 8.73 0.68
N LEU A 134 3.69 8.05 1.71
CA LEU A 134 3.65 6.59 1.80
C LEU A 134 2.21 6.06 1.92
N LEU A 135 1.39 6.70 2.75
CA LEU A 135 -0.01 6.34 2.94
C LEU A 135 -0.79 6.47 1.61
N LEU A 136 -0.52 7.52 0.83
CA LEU A 136 -1.11 7.71 -0.49
C LEU A 136 -0.74 6.55 -1.44
N GLU A 137 0.53 6.11 -1.45
CA GLU A 137 0.98 4.94 -2.21
C GLU A 137 0.31 3.64 -1.74
N ILE A 138 0.08 3.50 -0.43
CA ILE A 138 -0.57 2.31 0.13
C ILE A 138 -2.05 2.27 -0.26
N TYR A 139 -2.76 3.41 -0.26
CA TYR A 139 -4.14 3.46 -0.75
C TYR A 139 -4.24 3.08 -2.22
N GLU A 140 -3.29 3.49 -3.07
CA GLU A 140 -3.23 3.05 -4.47
C GLU A 140 -3.10 1.53 -4.60
N VAL A 141 -2.24 0.91 -3.79
CA VAL A 141 -2.09 -0.55 -3.76
C VAL A 141 -3.37 -1.24 -3.26
N ALA A 142 -4.04 -0.70 -2.24
CA ALA A 142 -5.31 -1.22 -1.74
C ALA A 142 -6.44 -1.12 -2.78
N LEU A 143 -6.50 -0.03 -3.54
CA LEU A 143 -7.43 0.14 -4.66
C LEU A 143 -7.14 -0.90 -5.76
N ASP A 144 -5.87 -1.08 -6.14
CA ASP A 144 -5.47 -2.10 -7.13
C ASP A 144 -5.86 -3.52 -6.67
N TYR A 145 -5.64 -3.84 -5.39
CA TYR A 145 -6.01 -5.11 -4.78
C TYR A 145 -7.51 -5.35 -4.84
N THR A 146 -8.29 -4.40 -4.34
CA THR A 146 -9.74 -4.52 -4.24
C THR A 146 -10.35 -4.69 -5.63
N PHE A 147 -9.85 -3.93 -6.61
CA PHE A 147 -10.33 -4.04 -7.98
C PHE A 147 -9.87 -5.33 -8.70
N SER A 148 -8.58 -5.68 -8.59
CA SER A 148 -7.99 -6.74 -9.41
C SER A 148 -8.09 -8.15 -8.82
N ILE A 149 -8.21 -8.28 -7.50
CA ILE A 149 -8.17 -9.58 -6.80
C ILE A 149 -9.50 -9.91 -6.14
N GLU A 150 -10.13 -8.95 -5.43
CA GLU A 150 -11.48 -9.22 -4.88
C GLU A 150 -12.55 -9.26 -5.97
N GLY A 151 -12.32 -8.57 -7.09
CA GLY A 151 -13.25 -8.51 -8.21
C GLY A 151 -14.38 -7.51 -7.99
N ILE A 152 -15.35 -7.51 -8.91
CA ILE A 152 -16.43 -6.51 -8.94
C ILE A 152 -17.69 -7.09 -8.28
N SER A 153 -18.15 -6.42 -7.23
CA SER A 153 -19.38 -6.69 -6.49
C SER A 153 -19.85 -5.38 -5.83
N ASP A 154 -21.12 -5.29 -5.41
CA ASP A 154 -21.60 -4.10 -4.71
C ASP A 154 -20.75 -3.78 -3.46
N ALA A 155 -20.34 -4.82 -2.73
CA ALA A 155 -19.51 -4.68 -1.54
C ALA A 155 -18.11 -4.15 -1.87
N SER A 156 -17.45 -4.70 -2.89
CA SER A 156 -16.11 -4.24 -3.30
C SER A 156 -16.15 -2.86 -3.97
N CYS A 157 -17.24 -2.51 -4.66
CA CYS A 157 -17.45 -1.16 -5.19
C CYS A 157 -17.59 -0.11 -4.07
N ASN A 158 -18.35 -0.39 -3.01
CA ASN A 158 -18.42 0.49 -1.85
C ASN A 158 -17.04 0.63 -1.18
N LEU A 159 -16.33 -0.48 -1.00
CA LEU A 159 -14.97 -0.47 -0.45
C LEU A 159 -14.00 0.37 -1.30
N LEU A 160 -14.07 0.26 -2.63
CA LEU A 160 -13.28 1.08 -3.56
C LEU A 160 -13.59 2.57 -3.42
N LEU A 161 -14.87 2.94 -3.29
CA LEU A 161 -15.27 4.33 -3.10
C LEU A 161 -14.76 4.88 -1.77
N ASP A 162 -14.90 4.13 -0.68
CA ASP A 162 -14.41 4.53 0.63
C ASP A 162 -12.89 4.71 0.62
N LEU A 163 -12.15 3.75 0.08
CA LEU A 163 -10.69 3.85 -0.11
C LEU A 163 -10.30 5.06 -0.96
N PHE A 164 -11.04 5.34 -2.04
CA PHE A 164 -10.77 6.48 -2.90
C PHE A 164 -11.00 7.82 -2.19
N VAL A 165 -12.04 7.93 -1.37
CA VAL A 165 -12.28 9.13 -0.54
C VAL A 165 -11.13 9.35 0.44
N LYS A 166 -10.66 8.29 1.11
CA LYS A 166 -9.51 8.38 2.03
C LYS A 166 -8.22 8.74 1.29
N HIS A 167 -7.96 8.12 0.14
CA HIS A 167 -6.86 8.48 -0.76
C HIS A 167 -6.89 9.97 -1.12
N GLN A 168 -8.05 10.48 -1.55
CA GLN A 168 -8.21 11.88 -1.94
C GLN A 168 -7.92 12.82 -0.76
N SER A 169 -8.40 12.49 0.45
CA SER A 169 -8.09 13.28 1.65
C SER A 169 -6.59 13.40 1.93
N VAL A 170 -5.79 12.37 1.66
CA VAL A 170 -4.33 12.42 1.82
C VAL A 170 -3.70 13.26 0.72
N LEU A 171 -4.17 13.12 -0.54
CA LEU A 171 -3.70 13.90 -1.68
C LEU A 171 -3.95 15.40 -1.48
N ASP A 172 -5.12 15.78 -0.99
CA ASP A 172 -5.49 17.17 -0.73
C ASP A 172 -4.50 17.81 0.25
N VAL A 173 -4.20 17.14 1.37
CA VAL A 173 -3.23 17.64 2.35
C VAL A 173 -1.83 17.80 1.74
N LEU A 174 -1.35 16.82 0.98
CA LEU A 174 -0.04 16.89 0.33
C LEU A 174 0.04 18.01 -0.72
N THR A 175 -1.04 18.27 -1.45
CA THR A 175 -1.09 19.32 -2.48
C THR A 175 -1.26 20.72 -1.88
N GLU A 176 -2.03 20.86 -0.80
CA GLU A 176 -2.26 22.15 -0.15
C GLU A 176 -1.08 22.55 0.74
N LYS A 177 -0.47 21.60 1.45
CA LYS A 177 0.51 21.87 2.52
C LYS A 177 1.96 21.52 2.16
N GLY A 178 2.18 20.64 1.17
CA GLY A 178 3.53 20.12 0.84
C GLY A 178 4.49 21.09 0.11
N GLY A 179 4.04 22.31 -0.19
CA GLY A 179 4.82 23.31 -0.92
C GLY A 179 5.27 22.87 -2.33
N SER A 180 6.11 23.68 -2.97
CA SER A 180 6.54 23.46 -4.37
C SER A 180 7.41 22.20 -4.56
N ALA A 181 8.24 21.87 -3.56
CA ALA A 181 9.08 20.67 -3.59
C ALA A 181 8.25 19.38 -3.44
N GLY A 182 7.26 19.38 -2.54
CA GLY A 182 6.33 18.26 -2.36
C GLY A 182 5.50 17.98 -3.61
N LYS A 183 4.96 19.03 -4.26
CA LYS A 183 4.21 18.90 -5.53
C LYS A 183 5.03 18.24 -6.64
N LYS A 184 6.32 18.57 -6.77
CA LYS A 184 7.21 17.96 -7.77
C LYS A 184 7.49 16.47 -7.51
N ASN A 185 7.47 16.05 -6.25
CA ASN A 185 7.61 14.64 -5.88
C ASN A 185 6.33 13.85 -6.19
N LEU A 186 5.15 14.43 -5.93
CA LEU A 186 3.87 13.82 -6.33
C LEU A 186 3.78 13.58 -7.84
N MET A 187 4.19 14.56 -8.65
CA MET A 187 4.14 14.48 -10.12
C MET A 187 5.07 13.42 -10.74
N ARG A 188 6.04 12.90 -9.97
CA ARG A 188 6.97 11.86 -10.43
C ARG A 188 6.50 10.44 -10.14
N ARG A 189 5.37 10.27 -9.45
CA ARG A 189 4.83 8.96 -9.05
C ARG A 189 4.06 8.31 -10.20
N ARG A 190 4.24 6.99 -10.37
CA ARG A 190 3.40 6.15 -11.25
C ARG A 190 2.38 5.43 -10.38
N LEU A 191 1.10 5.76 -10.54
CA LEU A 191 0.05 5.54 -9.54
C LEU A 191 -0.62 4.15 -9.56
N LEU A 192 -0.58 3.43 -10.68
CA LEU A 192 -1.09 2.07 -10.80
C LEU A 192 -0.34 1.40 -11.94
N SER A 193 -0.33 0.06 -11.98
CA SER A 193 0.04 -0.64 -13.21
C SER A 193 -0.85 -0.13 -14.33
N SER A 194 -0.25 0.22 -15.49
CA SER A 194 -1.01 0.66 -16.67
C SER A 194 -2.11 -0.34 -17.05
N SER A 195 -1.90 -1.62 -16.73
CA SER A 195 -2.88 -2.69 -16.94
C SER A 195 -4.11 -2.55 -16.04
N THR A 196 -3.93 -2.20 -14.76
CA THR A 196 -5.05 -2.01 -13.82
C THR A 196 -5.83 -0.74 -14.15
N THR A 197 -5.15 0.36 -14.44
CA THR A 197 -5.83 1.60 -14.88
C THR A 197 -6.65 1.36 -16.13
N LEU A 198 -6.12 0.60 -17.10
CA LEU A 198 -6.84 0.24 -18.31
C LEU A 198 -8.06 -0.64 -18.02
N LEU A 199 -7.93 -1.64 -17.13
CA LEU A 199 -9.01 -2.53 -16.75
C LEU A 199 -10.12 -1.78 -16.00
N PHE A 200 -9.75 -0.86 -15.12
CA PHE A 200 -10.69 0.04 -14.43
C PHE A 200 -11.44 0.94 -15.41
N LEU A 201 -10.73 1.60 -16.33
CA LEU A 201 -11.36 2.44 -17.36
C LEU A 201 -12.31 1.63 -18.26
N LYS A 202 -11.94 0.42 -18.67
CA LYS A 202 -12.82 -0.49 -19.44
C LYS A 202 -14.04 -1.00 -18.65
N SER A 203 -14.00 -0.95 -17.32
CA SER A 203 -15.12 -1.37 -16.48
C SER A 203 -16.10 -0.22 -16.26
N LEU A 204 -15.67 1.02 -16.48
CA LEU A 204 -16.49 2.23 -16.36
C LEU A 204 -17.11 2.70 -17.69
N PHE A 205 -16.48 2.37 -18.82
CA PHE A 205 -16.87 2.78 -20.18
C PHE A 205 -16.86 1.60 -21.13
#